data_AF-S2SDE6-F1
#
_entry.id   AF-S2SDE6-F1
#
_cell.length_a   1.000
_cell.length_b   1.000
_cell.length_c   1.000
_cell.angle_alpha   90.00
_cell.angle_beta   90.00
_cell.angle_gamma   90.00
#
_symmetry.space_group_name_H-M   'P 1'
#
loop_
_entity.id
_entity.type
_entity.pdbx_description
1 polymer ?
#
loop_
_entity_poly.entity_id
_entity_poly.type
_entity_poly.pdbx_seq_one_letter_code
_entity_poly.pdbx_strand_id
1 'polypeptide(L)'
;MGFLALIFVINIISVKSFGETEYWLSLVKIVTVLVFLVVGLLTIVGIMGGNGPIGLKNYTTGAAPFVGGLPATLAVFVVAGFSFQGTELIGITAGESATPETSIPKAIKQVFWRILLFYILSIAIIAAIIPYTSPNLLGASVDQVAISPFTLVFDRIGLAGAASVMNAVILTSVLSSANSGMYASTRMLWAMGGSGFAPRVSRNDNRGFRVAALLLT
;
A
#
# COMPACT_ATOMS: atom_id res chain seq x y z
N MET A 1 6.22 -14.79 -12.90
CA MET A 1 5.13 -15.39 -13.70
C MET A 1 4.00 -15.94 -12.83
N GLY A 2 4.23 -16.85 -11.88
CA GLY A 2 3.17 -17.42 -11.03
C GLY A 2 2.38 -16.39 -10.20
N PHE A 3 3.04 -15.36 -9.66
CA PHE A 3 2.40 -14.26 -8.93
C PHE A 3 1.45 -13.42 -9.82
N LEU A 4 1.86 -13.11 -11.05
CA LEU A 4 1.05 -12.36 -12.01
C LEU A 4 -0.14 -13.19 -12.51
N ALA A 5 0.06 -14.48 -12.73
CA ALA A 5 -1.04 -15.41 -13.07
C ALA A 5 -2.04 -15.57 -11.90
N LEU A 6 -1.55 -15.63 -10.66
CA LEU A 6 -2.40 -15.65 -9.45
C LEU A 6 -3.24 -14.37 -9.35
N ILE A 7 -2.62 -13.20 -9.52
CA ILE A 7 -3.31 -11.91 -9.58
C ILE A 7 -4.39 -11.95 -10.65
N PHE A 8 -4.04 -12.36 -11.87
CA PHE A 8 -4.97 -12.40 -13.00
C PHE A 8 -6.19 -13.31 -12.74
N VAL A 9 -5.97 -14.50 -12.17
CA VAL A 9 -7.05 -15.45 -11.83
C VAL A 9 -7.94 -14.93 -10.71
N ILE A 10 -7.37 -14.34 -9.65
CA ILE A 10 -8.15 -13.75 -8.55
C ILE A 10 -8.99 -12.56 -9.06
N ASN A 11 -8.45 -11.76 -9.96
CA ASN A 11 -9.16 -10.61 -10.56
C ASN A 11 -10.36 -11.02 -11.41
N ILE A 12 -10.33 -12.18 -12.08
CA ILE A 12 -11.47 -12.67 -12.89
C ILE A 12 -12.63 -13.17 -12.01
N ILE A 13 -12.36 -13.68 -10.81
CA ILE A 13 -13.35 -14.34 -9.95
C ILE A 13 -14.13 -13.36 -9.05
N SER A 14 -13.58 -12.18 -8.77
CA SER A 14 -14.13 -11.24 -7.78
C SER A 14 -15.10 -10.21 -8.39
N VAL A 15 -16.36 -10.58 -8.65
CA VAL A 15 -17.29 -9.67 -9.35
C VAL A 15 -18.66 -9.52 -8.68
N LYS A 16 -19.04 -10.40 -7.76
CA LYS A 16 -20.35 -10.30 -7.07
C LYS A 16 -20.28 -9.86 -5.60
N SER A 17 -19.09 -9.87 -4.99
CA SER A 17 -18.90 -9.54 -3.56
C SER A 17 -17.82 -8.47 -3.32
N PHE A 18 -17.41 -7.74 -4.36
CA PHE A 18 -16.25 -6.83 -4.32
C PHE A 18 -16.34 -5.80 -3.18
N GLY A 19 -17.49 -5.16 -3.01
CA GLY A 19 -17.67 -4.12 -1.98
C GLY A 19 -17.51 -4.62 -0.54
N GLU A 20 -18.11 -5.77 -0.21
CA GLU A 20 -17.97 -6.37 1.12
C GLU A 20 -16.56 -6.95 1.34
N THR A 21 -16.01 -7.63 0.33
CA THR A 21 -14.67 -8.22 0.42
C THR A 21 -13.59 -7.14 0.60
N GLU A 22 -13.65 -6.05 -0.16
CA GLU A 22 -12.73 -4.92 0.01
C GLU A 22 -12.87 -4.25 1.38
N TYR A 23 -14.09 -4.16 1.91
CA TYR A 23 -14.33 -3.62 3.25
C TYR A 23 -13.63 -4.48 4.32
N TRP A 24 -13.82 -5.80 4.30
CA TRP A 24 -13.19 -6.72 5.23
C TRP A 24 -11.66 -6.75 5.07
N LEU A 25 -11.16 -6.82 3.84
CA LEU A 25 -9.72 -6.78 3.57
C LEU A 25 -9.10 -5.46 4.07
N SER A 26 -9.77 -4.33 3.87
CA SER A 26 -9.32 -3.02 4.37
C SER A 26 -9.29 -2.96 5.90
N LEU A 27 -10.24 -3.61 6.59
CA LEU A 27 -10.25 -3.69 8.05
C LEU A 27 -9.01 -4.44 8.57
N VAL A 28 -8.66 -5.59 7.96
CA VAL A 28 -7.47 -6.37 8.34
C VAL A 28 -6.20 -5.53 8.21
N LYS A 29 -6.07 -4.74 7.14
CA LYS A 29 -4.91 -3.83 6.94
C LYS A 29 -4.78 -2.82 8.07
N ILE A 30 -5.88 -2.12 8.40
CA ILE A 30 -5.89 -1.09 9.44
C ILE A 30 -5.54 -1.68 10.80
N VAL A 31 -6.17 -2.79 11.17
CA VAL A 31 -5.89 -3.48 12.45
C VAL A 31 -4.42 -3.90 12.52
N THR A 32 -3.88 -4.45 11.44
CA THR A 32 -2.48 -4.89 11.39
C THR A 32 -1.50 -3.72 11.58
N VAL A 33 -1.77 -2.57 10.95
CA VAL A 33 -0.96 -1.36 11.14
C VAL A 33 -1.07 -0.86 12.58
N LEU A 34 -2.26 -0.85 13.18
CA LEU A 34 -2.41 -0.43 14.59
C LEU A 34 -1.61 -1.33 15.54
N VAL A 35 -1.68 -2.65 15.34
CA VAL A 35 -0.86 -3.60 16.12
C VAL A 35 0.62 -3.33 15.92
N PHE A 36 1.05 -3.11 14.68
CA PHE A 36 2.43 -2.74 14.36
C PHE A 36 2.88 -1.47 15.10
N LEU A 37 2.03 -0.42 15.13
CA LEU A 37 2.35 0.83 15.83
C LEU A 37 2.54 0.60 17.33
N VAL A 38 1.65 -0.16 17.97
CA VAL A 38 1.75 -0.48 19.40
C VAL A 38 3.01 -1.30 19.68
N VAL A 39 3.24 -2.38 18.92
CA VAL A 39 4.43 -3.23 19.05
C VAL A 39 5.72 -2.44 18.84
N GLY A 40 5.75 -1.59 17.84
CA GLY A 40 6.90 -0.74 17.54
C GLY A 40 7.19 0.25 18.67
N LEU A 41 6.17 0.91 19.20
CA LEU A 41 6.32 1.80 20.35
C LEU A 41 6.86 1.06 21.59
N LEU A 42 6.28 -0.09 21.93
CA LEU A 42 6.75 -0.94 23.04
C LEU A 42 8.22 -1.37 22.85
N THR A 43 8.62 -1.63 21.60
CA THR A 43 10.01 -1.94 21.26
C THR A 43 10.94 -0.74 21.44
N ILE A 44 10.52 0.46 21.02
CA ILE A 44 11.33 1.68 21.15
C ILE A 44 11.62 2.01 22.61
N VAL A 45 10.61 1.87 23.48
CA VAL A 45 10.74 2.11 24.93
C VAL A 45 11.43 0.96 25.67
N GLY A 46 11.74 -0.16 25.00
CA GLY A 46 12.48 -1.28 25.56
C GLY A 46 11.66 -2.29 26.36
N ILE A 47 10.32 -2.22 26.28
CA ILE A 47 9.43 -3.22 26.89
C ILE A 47 9.47 -4.54 26.09
N MET A 48 9.74 -4.47 24.79
CA MET A 48 9.78 -5.63 23.89
C MET A 48 11.11 -5.74 23.15
N GLY A 49 11.59 -6.97 22.90
CA GLY A 49 12.80 -7.24 22.10
C GLY A 49 14.11 -7.42 22.89
N GLY A 50 14.06 -7.46 24.23
CA GLY A 50 15.14 -7.99 25.10
C GLY A 50 16.46 -7.20 25.18
N ASN A 51 16.63 -6.15 24.37
CA ASN A 51 17.89 -5.40 24.23
C ASN A 51 17.87 -4.02 24.91
N GLY A 52 16.92 -3.78 25.82
CA GLY A 52 16.68 -2.46 26.42
C GLY A 52 16.07 -1.44 25.43
N PRO A 53 15.87 -0.18 25.85
CA PRO A 53 15.26 0.85 25.00
C PRO A 53 16.15 1.14 23.79
N ILE A 54 15.61 0.92 22.59
CA ILE A 54 16.28 1.34 21.34
C ILE A 54 16.36 2.86 21.30
N GLY A 55 15.31 3.54 21.78
CA GLY A 55 15.20 5.00 21.74
C GLY A 55 15.16 5.55 20.31
N LEU A 56 15.59 6.80 20.15
CA LEU A 56 15.59 7.51 18.87
C LEU A 56 16.99 7.63 18.23
N LYS A 57 17.97 6.85 18.70
CA LYS A 57 19.37 6.95 18.26
C LYS A 57 19.57 6.83 16.74
N ASN A 58 18.75 6.01 16.09
CA ASN A 58 18.84 5.77 14.65
C ASN A 58 18.49 7.01 13.79
N TYR A 59 17.79 8.00 14.35
CA TYR A 59 17.48 9.25 13.65
C TYR A 59 18.67 10.19 13.51
N THR A 60 19.67 10.08 14.38
CA THR A 60 20.84 10.96 14.42
C THR A 60 22.15 10.21 14.18
N THR A 61 22.07 8.93 13.81
CA THR A 61 23.26 8.13 13.57
C THR A 61 23.84 8.44 12.19
N GLY A 62 25.16 8.62 12.10
CA GLY A 62 25.86 8.77 10.82
C GLY A 62 25.40 10.01 10.04
N ALA A 63 24.99 9.81 8.79
CA ALA A 63 24.52 10.88 7.90
C ALA A 63 23.00 11.13 8.00
N ALA A 64 22.30 10.46 8.91
CA ALA A 64 20.89 10.70 9.15
C ALA A 64 20.64 12.12 9.68
N PRO A 65 19.49 12.74 9.35
CA PRO A 65 18.35 12.18 8.61
C PRO A 65 18.44 12.34 7.07
N PHE A 66 19.35 13.15 6.56
CA PHE A 66 19.46 13.49 5.14
C PHE A 66 20.61 12.76 4.43
N VAL A 67 20.52 11.43 4.43
CA VAL A 67 21.52 10.57 3.79
C VAL A 67 21.55 10.81 2.28
N GLY A 68 22.71 11.15 1.73
CA GLY A 68 22.86 11.49 0.31
C GLY A 68 22.43 12.92 -0.06
N GLY A 69 22.15 13.76 0.95
CA GLY A 69 21.88 15.19 0.77
C GLY A 69 20.59 15.50 0.00
N LEU A 70 20.56 16.69 -0.62
CA LEU A 70 19.38 17.18 -1.35
C LEU A 70 18.95 16.26 -2.50
N PRO A 71 19.84 15.72 -3.35
CA PRO A 71 19.42 14.84 -4.46
C PRO A 71 18.71 13.56 -3.98
N ALA A 72 19.24 12.92 -2.94
CA ALA A 72 18.61 11.72 -2.37
C ALA A 72 17.27 12.04 -1.71
N THR A 73 17.17 13.19 -1.02
CA THR A 73 15.92 13.67 -0.43
C THR A 73 14.85 13.91 -1.51
N LEU A 74 15.22 14.52 -2.63
CA LEU A 74 14.33 14.70 -3.78
C LEU A 74 13.90 13.38 -4.40
N ALA A 75 14.81 12.40 -4.51
CA ALA A 75 14.47 11.06 -5.00
C ALA A 75 13.43 10.36 -4.10
N VAL A 76 13.54 10.50 -2.78
CA VAL A 76 12.56 9.95 -1.83
C VAL A 76 11.18 10.56 -2.04
N PHE A 77 11.07 11.86 -2.34
CA PHE A 77 9.77 12.48 -2.66
C PHE A 77 9.12 11.87 -3.91
N VAL A 78 9.89 11.49 -4.92
CA VAL A 78 9.37 10.80 -6.11
C VAL A 78 8.79 9.43 -5.75
N VAL A 79 9.53 8.64 -4.96
CA VAL A 79 9.07 7.31 -4.49
C VAL A 79 7.84 7.43 -3.59
N ALA A 80 7.82 8.43 -2.69
CA ALA A 80 6.67 8.73 -1.86
C ALA A 80 5.46 9.14 -2.70
N GLY A 81 5.64 10.00 -3.70
CA GLY A 81 4.59 10.40 -4.65
C GLY A 81 3.98 9.21 -5.39
N PHE A 82 4.83 8.29 -5.86
CA PHE A 82 4.37 7.05 -6.49
C PHE A 82 3.49 6.21 -5.54
N SER A 83 3.80 6.21 -4.24
CA SER A 83 3.06 5.46 -3.21
C SER A 83 1.68 6.06 -2.88
N PHE A 84 1.38 7.28 -3.33
CA PHE A 84 0.09 7.97 -3.13
C PHE A 84 -0.83 7.93 -4.36
N GLN A 85 -0.47 7.17 -5.40
CA GLN A 85 -1.38 6.87 -6.51
C GLN A 85 -2.58 6.03 -6.02
N GLY A 86 -3.69 6.09 -6.75
CA GLY A 86 -4.95 5.44 -6.41
C GLY A 86 -5.97 6.38 -5.73
N THR A 87 -5.60 7.62 -5.40
CA THR A 87 -6.55 8.62 -4.89
C THR A 87 -7.55 9.10 -5.95
N GLU A 88 -7.20 8.94 -7.23
CA GLU A 88 -8.06 9.17 -8.39
C GLU A 88 -9.30 8.25 -8.42
N LEU A 89 -9.25 7.10 -7.73
CA LEU A 89 -10.39 6.19 -7.62
C LEU A 89 -11.59 6.85 -6.93
N ILE A 90 -11.35 7.81 -6.03
CA ILE A 90 -12.42 8.62 -5.41
C ILE A 90 -13.19 9.40 -6.49
N GLY A 91 -12.49 9.91 -7.51
CA GLY A 91 -13.12 10.61 -8.63
C GLY A 91 -13.95 9.70 -9.54
N ILE A 92 -13.47 8.48 -9.81
CA ILE A 92 -14.21 7.50 -10.62
C ILE A 92 -15.47 7.03 -9.88
N THR A 93 -15.36 6.77 -8.59
CA THR A 93 -16.48 6.31 -7.75
C THR A 93 -17.45 7.43 -7.38
N ALA A 94 -17.06 8.70 -7.51
CA ALA A 94 -17.97 9.83 -7.33
C ALA A 94 -19.19 9.76 -8.27
N GLY A 95 -19.01 9.30 -9.51
CA GLY A 95 -20.10 9.13 -10.46
C GLY A 95 -21.06 7.98 -10.12
N GLU A 96 -20.69 7.11 -9.18
CA GLU A 96 -21.48 5.97 -8.71
C GLU A 96 -22.06 6.19 -7.29
N SER A 97 -21.68 7.30 -6.64
CA SER A 97 -22.15 7.63 -5.30
C SER A 97 -23.55 8.23 -5.33
N ALA A 98 -24.40 7.84 -4.37
CA ALA A 98 -25.76 8.38 -4.24
C ALA A 98 -25.78 9.84 -3.73
N THR A 99 -24.73 10.28 -3.01
CA THR A 99 -24.63 11.63 -2.41
C THR A 99 -23.20 12.19 -2.56
N PRO A 100 -22.73 12.41 -3.80
CA PRO A 100 -21.34 12.77 -4.05
C PRO A 100 -20.93 14.10 -3.39
N GLU A 101 -21.84 15.08 -3.30
CA GLU A 101 -21.55 16.39 -2.70
C GLU A 101 -21.18 16.33 -1.21
N THR A 102 -21.60 15.28 -0.49
CA THR A 102 -21.25 15.09 0.93
C THR A 102 -20.25 13.95 1.14
N SER A 103 -20.43 12.84 0.42
CA SER A 103 -19.63 11.63 0.61
C SER A 103 -18.18 11.81 0.13
N ILE A 104 -17.97 12.53 -0.98
CA ILE A 104 -16.64 12.72 -1.56
C ILE A 104 -15.75 13.63 -0.71
N PRO A 105 -16.18 14.85 -0.31
CA PRO A 105 -15.36 15.70 0.56
C PRO A 105 -15.02 15.04 1.89
N LYS A 106 -15.95 14.26 2.46
CA LYS A 106 -15.73 13.50 3.69
C LYS A 106 -14.68 12.40 3.49
N ALA A 107 -14.80 11.62 2.41
CA ALA A 107 -13.85 10.57 2.08
C ALA A 107 -12.43 11.13 1.88
N ILE A 108 -12.28 12.24 1.14
CA ILE A 108 -10.97 12.89 0.93
C ILE A 108 -10.31 13.27 2.25
N LYS A 109 -11.05 13.94 3.15
CA LYS A 109 -10.52 14.33 4.47
C LYS A 109 -10.13 13.12 5.31
N GLN A 110 -10.96 12.07 5.30
CA GLN A 110 -10.68 10.84 6.06
C GLN A 110 -9.45 10.11 5.53
N VAL A 111 -9.30 10.00 4.21
CA VAL A 111 -8.13 9.39 3.57
C VAL A 111 -6.87 10.18 3.91
N PHE A 112 -6.91 11.50 3.83
CA PHE A 112 -5.78 12.36 4.19
C PHE A 112 -5.28 12.09 5.62
N TRP A 113 -6.17 12.12 6.61
CA TRP A 113 -5.80 11.89 8.01
C TRP A 113 -5.32 10.47 8.27
N ARG A 114 -5.92 9.46 7.61
CA ARG A 114 -5.46 8.06 7.72
C ARG A 114 -4.07 7.87 7.15
N ILE A 115 -3.79 8.45 5.98
CA ILE A 115 -2.46 8.41 5.37
C ILE A 115 -1.46 9.07 6.30
N LEU A 116 -1.73 10.29 6.76
CA LEU A 116 -0.82 11.02 7.63
C LEU A 116 -0.50 10.22 8.90
N LEU A 117 -1.52 9.69 9.56
CA LEU A 117 -1.36 8.95 10.81
C LEU A 117 -0.64 7.62 10.59
N PHE A 118 -1.10 6.78 9.67
CA PHE A 118 -0.55 5.44 9.51
C PHE A 118 0.83 5.43 8.83
N TYR A 119 1.04 6.22 7.78
CA TYR A 119 2.32 6.21 7.06
C TYR A 119 3.43 6.86 7.87
N ILE A 120 3.20 8.09 8.35
CA ILE A 120 4.26 8.84 9.05
C ILE A 120 4.65 8.12 10.34
N LEU A 121 3.66 7.64 11.12
CA LEU A 121 3.98 6.89 12.35
C LEU A 121 4.67 5.56 12.07
N SER A 122 4.26 4.84 11.02
CA SER A 122 4.92 3.56 10.69
C SER A 122 6.35 3.77 10.24
N ILE A 123 6.61 4.75 9.36
CA ILE A 123 7.96 5.11 8.92
C ILE A 123 8.78 5.59 10.11
N ALA A 124 8.20 6.37 11.02
CA ALA A 124 8.88 6.83 12.20
C ALA A 124 9.31 5.67 13.11
N ILE A 125 8.43 4.70 13.34
CA ILE A 125 8.75 3.49 14.10
C ILE A 125 9.83 2.67 13.42
N ILE A 126 9.74 2.46 12.11
CA ILE A 126 10.74 1.74 11.33
C ILE A 126 12.11 2.43 11.45
N ALA A 127 12.15 3.76 11.27
CA ALA A 127 13.38 4.54 11.37
C ALA A 127 13.97 4.56 12.79
N ALA A 128 13.12 4.51 13.83
CA ALA A 128 13.57 4.38 15.21
C ALA A 128 14.21 3.02 15.48
N ILE A 129 13.65 1.94 14.94
CA ILE A 129 14.05 0.55 15.26
C ILE A 129 15.19 0.05 14.36
N ILE A 130 15.14 0.35 13.06
CA ILE A 130 16.06 -0.15 12.05
C ILE A 130 16.97 0.99 11.60
N PRO A 131 18.30 0.86 11.76
CA PRO A 131 19.24 1.86 11.26
C PRO A 131 19.21 1.88 9.73
N TYR A 132 19.36 3.07 9.14
CA TYR A 132 19.37 3.23 7.67
C TYR A 132 20.52 2.48 6.99
N THR A 133 21.56 2.10 7.75
CA THR A 133 22.71 1.32 7.29
C THR A 133 22.44 -0.19 7.25
N SER A 134 21.24 -0.65 7.64
CA SER A 134 20.92 -2.08 7.64
C SER A 134 20.94 -2.66 6.21
N PRO A 135 21.66 -3.77 5.97
CA PRO A 135 21.72 -4.39 4.64
C PRO A 135 20.38 -4.98 4.19
N ASN A 136 19.42 -5.13 5.09
CA ASN A 136 18.10 -5.66 4.77
C ASN A 136 17.11 -4.58 4.26
N LEU A 137 17.51 -3.31 4.28
CA LEU A 137 16.71 -2.22 3.74
C LEU A 137 16.94 -2.06 2.22
N LEU A 138 15.90 -1.60 1.51
CA LEU A 138 15.96 -1.28 0.09
C LEU A 138 17.14 -0.34 -0.22
N GLY A 139 18.11 -0.83 -1.00
CA GLY A 139 19.31 -0.08 -1.41
C GLY A 139 20.65 -0.75 -1.10
N ALA A 140 20.68 -1.87 -0.35
CA ALA A 140 21.92 -2.55 0.00
C ALA A 140 22.54 -3.41 -1.14
N SER A 141 21.76 -3.78 -2.16
CA SER A 141 22.21 -4.39 -3.42
C SER A 141 20.99 -4.74 -4.29
N VAL A 142 21.13 -4.66 -5.61
CA VAL A 142 20.07 -4.94 -6.61
C VAL A 142 19.69 -6.43 -6.65
N ASP A 143 20.53 -7.31 -6.07
CA ASP A 143 20.36 -8.76 -6.07
C ASP A 143 19.63 -9.31 -4.83
N GLN A 144 19.31 -8.48 -3.84
CA GLN A 144 18.61 -8.94 -2.64
C GLN A 144 17.10 -8.73 -2.76
N VAL A 145 16.36 -9.82 -2.52
CA VAL A 145 14.89 -9.80 -2.37
C VAL A 145 14.55 -8.77 -1.30
N ALA A 146 13.91 -7.68 -1.71
CA ALA A 146 13.54 -6.60 -0.81
C ALA A 146 12.67 -7.15 0.34
N ILE A 147 13.20 -7.16 1.56
CA ILE A 147 12.45 -7.55 2.74
C ILE A 147 11.65 -6.33 3.20
N SER A 148 10.36 -6.52 3.48
CA SER A 148 9.51 -5.44 3.98
C SER A 148 10.06 -4.91 5.31
N PRO A 149 10.27 -3.59 5.46
CA PRO A 149 10.68 -3.02 6.74
C PRO A 149 9.70 -3.32 7.88
N PHE A 150 8.42 -3.52 7.57
CA PHE A 150 7.42 -3.94 8.56
C PHE A 150 7.70 -5.33 9.12
N THR A 151 8.15 -6.27 8.28
CA THR A 151 8.47 -7.64 8.72
C THR A 151 9.80 -7.68 9.46
N LEU A 152 10.77 -6.88 9.00
CA LEU A 152 12.08 -6.75 9.67
C LEU A 152 11.97 -6.29 11.13
N VAL A 153 11.01 -5.43 11.46
CA VAL A 153 10.77 -5.03 12.85
C VAL A 153 10.36 -6.24 13.70
N PHE A 154 9.44 -7.07 13.22
CA PHE A 154 8.99 -8.27 13.95
C PHE A 154 10.08 -9.35 14.03
N ASP A 155 10.86 -9.54 12.97
CA ASP A 155 11.99 -10.48 12.98
C ASP A 155 13.06 -10.04 14.00
N ARG A 156 13.35 -8.73 14.05
CA ARG A 156 14.37 -8.16 14.96
C ARG A 156 14.02 -8.33 16.44
N ILE A 157 12.74 -8.38 16.78
CA ILE A 157 12.26 -8.57 18.16
C ILE A 157 11.94 -10.04 18.48
N GLY A 158 12.26 -10.97 17.56
CA GLY A 158 12.10 -12.41 17.77
C GLY A 158 10.68 -12.95 17.53
N LEU A 159 9.80 -12.18 16.88
CA LEU A 159 8.41 -12.58 16.60
C LEU A 159 8.25 -13.08 15.15
N ALA A 160 8.94 -14.16 14.79
CA ALA A 160 8.92 -14.74 13.44
C ALA A 160 7.50 -15.11 12.95
N GLY A 161 6.61 -15.53 13.86
CA GLY A 161 5.20 -15.76 13.54
C GLY A 161 4.46 -14.47 13.12
N ALA A 162 4.74 -13.35 13.80
CA ALA A 162 4.16 -12.05 13.46
C ALA A 162 4.71 -11.50 12.13
N ALA A 163 6.00 -11.74 11.83
CA ALA A 163 6.59 -11.40 10.54
C ALA A 163 5.89 -12.16 9.38
N SER A 164 5.57 -13.44 9.59
CA SER A 164 4.83 -14.25 8.61
C SER A 164 3.41 -13.74 8.38
N VAL A 165 2.69 -13.38 9.46
CA VAL A 165 1.35 -12.76 9.36
C VAL A 165 1.43 -11.42 8.63
N MET A 166 2.42 -10.59 8.94
CA MET A 166 2.62 -9.31 8.26
C MET A 166 2.87 -9.49 6.76
N ASN A 167 3.69 -10.48 6.37
CA ASN A 167 3.88 -10.84 4.95
C ASN A 167 2.56 -11.21 4.26
N ALA A 168 1.72 -12.02 4.91
CA ALA A 168 0.40 -12.36 4.37
C ALA A 168 -0.49 -11.12 4.22
N VAL A 169 -0.50 -10.23 5.21
CA VAL A 169 -1.27 -8.97 5.13
C VAL A 169 -0.77 -8.05 4.02
N ILE A 170 0.56 -7.93 3.84
CA ILE A 170 1.14 -7.18 2.72
C ILE A 170 0.68 -7.77 1.38
N LEU A 171 0.75 -9.09 1.23
CA LEU A 171 0.29 -9.78 0.02
C LEU A 171 -1.19 -9.50 -0.28
N THR A 172 -2.06 -9.63 0.72
CA THR A 172 -3.49 -9.29 0.56
C THR A 172 -3.70 -7.80 0.25
N SER A 173 -2.85 -6.92 0.78
CA SER A 173 -2.89 -5.49 0.50
C SER A 173 -2.56 -5.20 -0.95
N VAL A 174 -1.51 -5.81 -1.49
CA VAL A 174 -1.13 -5.70 -2.90
C VAL A 174 -2.23 -6.24 -3.80
N LEU A 175 -2.84 -7.38 -3.46
CA LEU A 175 -3.94 -7.97 -4.22
C LEU A 175 -5.17 -7.06 -4.30
N SER A 176 -5.59 -6.48 -3.17
CA SER A 176 -6.74 -5.57 -3.13
C SER A 176 -6.46 -4.24 -3.85
N SER A 177 -5.23 -3.70 -3.75
CA SER A 177 -4.82 -2.52 -4.54
C SER A 177 -4.80 -2.81 -6.05
N ALA A 178 -4.29 -3.98 -6.46
CA ALA A 178 -4.28 -4.40 -7.86
C ALA A 178 -5.70 -4.52 -8.43
N ASN A 179 -6.62 -5.10 -7.65
CA ASN A 179 -8.02 -5.24 -8.05
C ASN A 179 -8.72 -3.89 -8.19
N SER A 180 -8.49 -2.97 -7.25
CA SER A 180 -8.98 -1.59 -7.33
C SER A 180 -8.40 -0.85 -8.55
N GLY A 181 -7.11 -1.08 -8.86
CA GLY A 181 -6.46 -0.54 -10.05
C GLY A 181 -7.05 -1.07 -11.35
N MET A 182 -7.28 -2.37 -11.46
CA MET A 182 -7.95 -2.95 -12.63
C MET A 182 -9.38 -2.44 -12.79
N TYR A 183 -10.13 -2.26 -11.69
CA TYR A 183 -11.45 -1.64 -11.71
C TYR A 183 -11.40 -0.22 -12.31
N ALA A 184 -10.47 0.61 -11.83
CA ALA A 184 -10.26 1.97 -12.33
C ALA A 184 -9.90 1.99 -13.82
N SER A 185 -8.88 1.22 -14.21
CA SER A 185 -8.36 1.19 -15.58
C SER A 185 -9.41 0.68 -16.59
N THR A 186 -10.17 -0.36 -16.22
CA THR A 186 -11.28 -0.89 -17.03
C THR A 186 -12.39 0.16 -17.22
N ARG A 187 -12.65 0.99 -16.21
CA ARG A 187 -13.63 2.09 -16.27
C ARG A 187 -13.16 3.23 -17.16
N MET A 188 -11.91 3.64 -17.03
CA MET A 188 -11.30 4.67 -17.87
C MET A 188 -11.27 4.24 -19.34
N LEU A 189 -10.78 3.02 -19.65
CA LEU A 189 -10.72 2.51 -21.02
C LEU A 189 -12.09 2.44 -21.69
N TRP A 190 -13.10 1.97 -20.98
CA TRP A 190 -14.47 1.93 -21.51
C TRP A 190 -15.03 3.34 -21.79
N ALA A 191 -14.81 4.30 -20.89
CA ALA A 191 -15.24 5.68 -21.09
C ALA A 191 -14.54 6.31 -22.31
N MET A 192 -13.24 6.08 -22.46
CA MET A 192 -12.48 6.53 -23.65
C MET A 192 -12.96 5.85 -24.93
N GLY A 193 -13.37 4.58 -24.88
CA GLY A 193 -13.96 3.87 -26.02
C GLY A 193 -15.31 4.44 -26.45
N GLY A 194 -16.12 4.92 -25.49
CA GLY A 194 -17.35 5.66 -25.75
C GLY A 194 -17.10 7.00 -26.43
N SER A 195 -16.06 7.71 -26.01
CA SER A 195 -15.66 9.04 -26.52
C SER A 195 -14.75 9.00 -27.76
N GLY A 196 -14.41 7.81 -28.28
CA GLY A 196 -13.58 7.64 -29.48
C GLY A 196 -12.06 7.79 -29.27
N PHE A 197 -11.60 7.92 -28.03
CA PHE A 197 -10.18 8.05 -27.67
C PHE A 197 -9.48 6.70 -27.40
N ALA A 198 -10.23 5.59 -27.37
CA ALA A 198 -9.69 4.23 -27.25
C ALA A 198 -10.27 3.29 -28.33
N PRO A 199 -9.61 2.15 -28.64
CA PRO A 199 -10.07 1.22 -29.67
C PRO A 199 -11.52 0.77 -29.43
N ARG A 200 -12.32 0.66 -30.50
CA ARG A 200 -13.76 0.32 -30.43
C ARG A 200 -14.06 -0.97 -29.64
N VAL A 201 -13.10 -1.90 -29.56
CA VAL A 201 -13.21 -3.14 -28.78
C VAL A 201 -13.38 -2.91 -27.27
N SER A 202 -12.95 -1.74 -26.76
CA SER A 202 -13.11 -1.34 -25.35
C SER A 202 -14.56 -0.95 -24.98
N ARG A 203 -15.41 -0.69 -25.97
CA ARG A 203 -16.81 -0.24 -25.84
C ARG A 203 -17.81 -1.41 -25.90
N ASN A 204 -17.48 -2.58 -25.35
CA ASN A 204 -18.41 -3.71 -25.44
C ASN A 204 -19.59 -3.52 -24.47
N ASP A 205 -20.81 -3.44 -25.01
CA ASP A 205 -22.04 -2.96 -24.34
C ASP A 205 -22.84 -4.03 -23.57
N ASN A 206 -22.38 -5.29 -23.57
CA ASN A 206 -23.08 -6.36 -22.87
C ASN A 206 -22.77 -6.35 -21.37
N ARG A 207 -23.64 -5.65 -20.64
CA ARG A 207 -24.05 -5.61 -19.20
C ARG A 207 -23.55 -6.65 -18.16
N GLY A 208 -22.50 -7.43 -18.38
CA GLY A 208 -22.04 -8.43 -17.41
C GLY A 208 -20.55 -8.43 -17.13
N PHE A 209 -19.70 -8.15 -18.12
CA PHE A 209 -18.26 -8.18 -17.89
C PHE A 209 -17.53 -7.47 -19.03
N ARG A 210 -16.69 -6.50 -18.67
CA ARG A 210 -15.84 -5.75 -19.62
C ARG A 210 -14.58 -6.56 -19.94
N VAL A 211 -14.75 -7.81 -20.40
CA VAL A 211 -13.66 -8.77 -20.65
C VAL A 211 -12.58 -8.16 -21.54
N ALA A 212 -12.97 -7.47 -22.62
CA ALA A 212 -12.03 -6.89 -23.59
C ALA A 212 -11.20 -5.73 -23.01
N ALA A 213 -11.78 -4.91 -22.15
CA ALA A 213 -11.03 -3.84 -21.48
C ALA A 213 -10.14 -4.38 -20.36
N LEU A 214 -10.59 -5.42 -19.65
CA LEU A 214 -9.79 -6.13 -18.63
C LEU A 214 -8.58 -6.84 -19.24
N LEU A 215 -8.72 -7.43 -20.43
CA LEU A 215 -7.61 -8.09 -21.14
C LEU A 215 -6.56 -7.10 -21.67
N LEU A 216 -6.90 -5.82 -21.79
CA LEU A 216 -6.02 -4.76 -22.29
C LEU A 216 -5.28 -4.01 -21.17
N THR A 217 -5.62 -4.27 -19.90
CA THR A 217 -5.01 -3.70 -18.68
C THR A 217 -4.08 -4.68 -18.00
#